data_AF-A0A952PQD4-F1
#
_entry.id   AF-A0A952PQD4-F1
#
_cell.length_a   1.000
_cell.length_b   1.000
_cell.length_c   1.000
_cell.angle_alpha   90.00
_cell.angle_beta   90.00
_cell.angle_gamma   90.00
#
_symmetry.space_group_name_H-M   'P 1'
#
loop_
_entity.id
_entity.type
_entity.pdbx_description
1 polymer ?
#
loop_
_entity_poly.entity_id
_entity_poly.type
_entity_poly.pdbx_seq_one_letter_code
_entity_poly.pdbx_strand_id
1 'polypeptide(L)'
;MTVSLSQNMLKTMVDWVDLHIGLKVSDVRLADFAKGICLAAADSGFDDPQQYISELVRSAPREHELGFLASYLTVGETYFFRDPLSFNLLSTRVLPELCQTGRPIKIWSAGCATGEEPYSIAITALSAMAESDRGNLEILATDINPRYLDIAKTGLYRRWSFREVPSFIKDKYFKLTADDRYCLEDKVKRLVRFNYLNLASDAYPSALTGTADVDVIFCRNVLIYFSPEHVTEVLNRFHHSLKDGGYLFLAPSEIPHPAPDNFKLLNVDGAILLRKEGPSSDHNPNVISIVQSNFAYFGQTTTPNMKSFESLIDVNDGARKPVVSGPDSLSTQEAAALLASLQAGLDESNRGTAYGVSSINNGITHVSPQLDAESEFYSSDTVITEEDLEDVVRTATTLYHQGKYAEAIDLLLELPVSHDPNCEDAFLLLVKSYANIGNLDAAMDWSERLIGYEPINARWYYLRATIQQELGEDGAASISLRQAIFLDPDFVLAHFSLGNIHRQSGDQLLARRCFQRVIELLGTVNGAVEIEDSDGLLAGQLMTIVKSLLEGG
;
A
#
# COMPACT_ATOMS: atom_id res chain seq x y z
N MET A 1 -28.98 4.64 -28.76
CA MET A 1 -29.35 5.70 -27.81
C MET A 1 -28.48 5.49 -26.59
N THR A 2 -27.57 6.42 -26.28
CA THR A 2 -26.79 6.38 -25.04
C THR A 2 -27.73 6.75 -23.90
N VAL A 3 -28.29 5.75 -23.23
CA VAL A 3 -29.13 5.98 -22.05
C VAL A 3 -28.21 6.48 -20.94
N SER A 4 -28.36 7.75 -20.56
CA SER A 4 -27.61 8.36 -19.47
C SER A 4 -28.31 8.08 -18.15
N LEU A 5 -27.58 7.59 -17.14
CA LEU A 5 -28.07 7.52 -15.77
C LEU A 5 -28.32 8.94 -15.23
N SER A 6 -29.40 9.13 -14.47
CA SER A 6 -29.60 10.38 -13.74
C SER A 6 -28.58 10.49 -12.61
N GLN A 7 -28.15 11.72 -12.27
CA GLN A 7 -27.17 11.93 -11.19
C GLN A 7 -27.62 11.33 -9.86
N ASN A 8 -28.91 11.43 -9.54
CA ASN A 8 -29.49 10.83 -8.33
C ASN A 8 -29.35 9.30 -8.32
N MET A 9 -29.70 8.63 -9.43
CA MET A 9 -29.58 7.17 -9.52
C MET A 9 -28.12 6.72 -9.50
N LEU A 10 -27.23 7.48 -10.13
CA LEU A 10 -25.80 7.19 -10.10
C LEU A 10 -25.25 7.28 -8.68
N LYS A 11 -25.58 8.34 -7.94
CA LYS A 11 -25.20 8.49 -6.53
C LYS A 11 -25.76 7.36 -5.66
N THR A 12 -27.04 7.04 -5.79
CA THR A 12 -27.65 5.91 -5.08
C THR A 12 -26.90 4.60 -5.35
N MET A 13 -26.47 4.39 -6.59
CA MET A 13 -25.77 3.17 -6.94
C MET A 13 -24.32 3.13 -6.44
N VAL A 14 -23.63 4.28 -6.37
CA VAL A 14 -22.33 4.40 -5.70
C VAL A 14 -22.44 4.02 -4.23
N ASP A 15 -23.39 4.62 -3.50
CA ASP A 15 -23.60 4.34 -2.08
C ASP A 15 -23.98 2.87 -1.84
N TRP A 16 -24.81 2.29 -2.71
CA TRP A 16 -25.22 0.90 -2.62
C TRP A 16 -24.06 -0.08 -2.88
N VAL A 17 -23.21 0.22 -3.87
CA VAL A 17 -22.04 -0.61 -4.20
C VAL A 17 -21.00 -0.53 -3.09
N ASP A 18 -20.75 0.65 -2.54
CA ASP A 18 -19.87 0.78 -1.38
C ASP A 18 -20.41 -0.03 -0.20
N LEU A 19 -21.70 0.09 0.13
CA LEU A 19 -22.32 -0.64 1.24
C LEU A 19 -22.26 -2.17 1.08
N HIS A 20 -22.56 -2.70 -0.10
CA HIS A 20 -22.78 -4.14 -0.30
C HIS A 20 -21.61 -4.88 -0.94
N ILE A 21 -20.76 -4.20 -1.70
CA ILE A 21 -19.57 -4.77 -2.37
C ILE A 21 -18.27 -4.26 -1.72
N GLY A 22 -18.32 -3.15 -0.99
CA GLY A 22 -17.16 -2.50 -0.38
C GLY A 22 -16.39 -1.59 -1.33
N LEU A 23 -16.82 -1.46 -2.59
CA LEU A 23 -16.07 -0.74 -3.62
C LEU A 23 -16.34 0.76 -3.53
N LYS A 24 -15.33 1.52 -3.08
CA LYS A 24 -15.30 2.97 -3.15
C LYS A 24 -15.08 3.42 -4.61
N VAL A 25 -15.98 4.23 -5.11
CA VAL A 25 -15.91 4.80 -6.47
C VAL A 25 -15.39 6.23 -6.37
N SER A 26 -14.23 6.51 -6.97
CA SER A 26 -13.70 7.87 -7.09
C SER A 26 -14.34 8.61 -8.26
N ASP A 27 -14.29 9.94 -8.24
CA ASP A 27 -14.85 10.79 -9.30
C ASP A 27 -14.25 10.48 -10.67
N VAL A 28 -12.94 10.23 -10.72
CA VAL A 28 -12.23 9.84 -11.95
C VAL A 28 -12.78 8.54 -12.55
N ARG A 29 -13.25 7.61 -11.69
CA ARG A 29 -13.79 6.30 -12.13
C ARG A 29 -15.31 6.31 -12.31
N LEU A 30 -15.98 7.42 -12.03
CA LEU A 30 -17.45 7.50 -12.05
C LEU A 30 -18.03 7.21 -13.44
N ALA A 31 -17.34 7.63 -14.52
CA ALA A 31 -17.75 7.34 -15.89
C ALA A 31 -17.67 5.84 -16.25
N ASP A 32 -16.57 5.19 -15.87
CA ASP A 32 -16.39 3.75 -16.08
C ASP A 32 -17.35 2.93 -15.21
N PHE A 33 -17.61 3.38 -13.98
CA PHE A 33 -18.60 2.81 -13.10
C PHE A 33 -20.00 2.87 -13.74
N ALA A 34 -20.44 4.05 -14.20
CA ALA A 34 -21.72 4.23 -14.87
C ALA A 34 -21.85 3.34 -16.11
N LYS A 35 -20.78 3.20 -16.90
CA LYS A 35 -20.72 2.29 -18.05
C LYS A 35 -20.86 0.82 -17.62
N GLY A 36 -20.18 0.42 -16.54
CA GLY A 36 -20.29 -0.91 -15.95
C GLY A 36 -21.72 -1.24 -15.52
N ILE A 37 -22.41 -0.30 -14.86
CA ILE A 37 -23.83 -0.46 -14.51
C ILE A 37 -24.71 -0.62 -15.76
N CYS A 38 -24.49 0.19 -16.79
CA CYS A 38 -25.26 0.08 -18.04
C CYS A 38 -25.05 -1.28 -18.73
N LEU A 39 -23.82 -1.80 -18.74
CA LEU A 39 -23.51 -3.12 -19.28
C LEU A 39 -24.17 -4.23 -18.45
N ALA A 40 -24.11 -4.13 -17.12
CA ALA A 40 -24.76 -5.08 -16.22
C ALA A 40 -26.29 -5.09 -16.41
N ALA A 41 -26.91 -3.93 -16.57
CA ALA A 41 -28.34 -3.80 -16.84
C ALA A 41 -28.72 -4.46 -18.17
N ALA A 42 -27.97 -4.18 -19.24
CA ALA A 42 -28.21 -4.75 -20.56
C ALA A 42 -28.07 -6.28 -20.55
N ASP A 43 -27.01 -6.82 -19.94
CA ASP A 43 -26.78 -8.27 -19.84
C ASP A 43 -27.79 -8.95 -18.90
N SER A 44 -28.44 -8.19 -18.00
CA SER A 44 -29.57 -8.66 -17.18
C SER A 44 -30.92 -8.58 -17.91
N GLY A 45 -30.95 -8.06 -19.14
CA GLY A 45 -32.17 -7.94 -19.95
C GLY A 45 -32.98 -6.67 -19.72
N PHE A 46 -32.42 -5.64 -19.08
CA PHE A 46 -33.07 -4.34 -18.90
C PHE A 46 -32.69 -3.39 -20.03
N ASP A 47 -33.69 -2.82 -20.71
CA ASP A 47 -33.48 -1.78 -21.73
C ASP A 47 -33.16 -0.40 -21.11
N ASP A 48 -33.60 -0.18 -19.87
CA ASP A 48 -33.35 1.04 -19.10
C ASP A 48 -32.54 0.72 -17.83
N PRO A 49 -31.27 1.18 -17.74
CA PRO A 49 -30.43 1.02 -16.55
C PRO A 49 -31.04 1.59 -15.27
N GLN A 50 -31.93 2.58 -15.35
CA GLN A 50 -32.58 3.12 -14.14
C GLN A 50 -33.59 2.15 -13.51
N GLN A 51 -34.27 1.34 -14.34
CA GLN A 51 -35.15 0.27 -13.85
C GLN A 51 -34.34 -0.85 -13.17
N TYR A 52 -33.19 -1.18 -13.74
CA TYR A 52 -32.26 -2.14 -13.14
C TYR A 52 -31.80 -1.71 -11.75
N ILE A 53 -31.35 -0.46 -11.60
CA ILE A 53 -30.97 0.12 -10.30
C ILE A 53 -32.15 0.07 -9.32
N SER A 54 -33.35 0.47 -9.77
CA SER A 54 -34.54 0.50 -8.93
C SER A 54 -34.89 -0.90 -8.38
N GLU A 55 -34.75 -1.96 -9.18
CA GLU A 55 -34.97 -3.34 -8.72
C GLU A 55 -33.88 -3.82 -7.75
N LEU A 56 -32.60 -3.50 -8.01
CA LEU A 56 -31.50 -3.87 -7.10
C LEU A 56 -31.67 -3.25 -5.70
N VAL A 57 -32.08 -1.98 -5.65
CA VAL A 57 -32.20 -1.24 -4.39
C VAL A 57 -33.47 -1.60 -3.61
N ARG A 58 -34.46 -2.25 -4.25
CA ARG A 58 -35.76 -2.58 -3.65
C ARG A 58 -35.68 -3.64 -2.55
N SER A 59 -34.65 -4.47 -2.54
CA SER A 59 -34.47 -5.52 -1.54
C SER A 59 -33.01 -5.75 -1.20
N ALA A 60 -32.74 -6.42 -0.07
CA ALA A 60 -31.39 -6.84 0.27
C ALA A 60 -30.80 -7.70 -0.87
N PRO A 61 -29.60 -7.37 -1.37
CA PRO A 61 -29.01 -8.09 -2.49
C PRO A 61 -28.70 -9.54 -2.11
N ARG A 62 -28.88 -10.43 -3.08
CA ARG A 62 -28.45 -11.82 -2.99
C ARG A 62 -27.01 -11.95 -3.49
N GLU A 63 -26.32 -12.99 -3.03
CA GLU A 63 -24.94 -13.28 -3.43
C GLU A 63 -24.75 -13.30 -4.96
N HIS A 64 -25.69 -13.89 -5.70
CA HIS A 64 -25.62 -13.96 -7.15
C HIS A 64 -25.70 -12.58 -7.83
N GLU A 65 -26.39 -11.61 -7.23
CA GLU A 65 -26.58 -10.26 -7.78
C GLU A 65 -25.29 -9.46 -7.56
N LEU A 66 -24.72 -9.59 -6.36
CA LEU A 66 -23.42 -8.99 -6.03
C LEU A 66 -22.32 -9.53 -6.94
N GLY A 67 -22.21 -10.85 -7.10
CA GLY A 67 -21.21 -11.45 -7.98
C GLY A 67 -21.41 -11.10 -9.45
N PHE A 68 -22.66 -11.05 -9.93
CA PHE A 68 -22.95 -10.61 -11.28
C PHE A 68 -22.54 -9.16 -11.50
N LEU A 69 -22.88 -8.24 -10.60
CA LEU A 69 -22.53 -6.84 -10.72
C LEU A 69 -21.01 -6.63 -10.60
N ALA A 70 -20.35 -7.31 -9.65
CA ALA A 70 -18.91 -7.29 -9.49
C ALA A 70 -18.15 -7.68 -10.76
N SER A 71 -18.75 -8.53 -11.61
CA SER A 71 -18.18 -8.95 -12.90
C SER A 71 -17.98 -7.80 -13.91
N TYR A 72 -18.60 -6.65 -13.68
CA TYR A 72 -18.47 -5.45 -14.52
C TYR A 72 -17.73 -4.30 -13.83
N LEU A 73 -17.66 -4.32 -12.49
CA LEU A 73 -17.15 -3.19 -11.70
C LEU A 73 -15.72 -3.40 -11.17
N THR A 74 -15.30 -4.65 -11.00
CA THR A 74 -14.01 -4.99 -10.40
C THR A 74 -12.87 -4.98 -11.42
N VAL A 75 -11.69 -4.51 -10.98
CA VAL A 75 -10.46 -4.52 -11.78
C VAL A 75 -9.69 -5.79 -11.47
N GLY A 76 -9.43 -6.62 -12.49
CA GLY A 76 -8.78 -7.92 -12.35
C GLY A 76 -7.31 -7.93 -12.74
N GLU A 77 -6.61 -6.80 -12.65
CA GLU A 77 -5.20 -6.78 -13.06
C GLU A 77 -4.31 -7.54 -12.07
N THR A 78 -3.76 -8.64 -12.53
CA THR A 78 -2.83 -9.47 -11.76
C THR A 78 -1.81 -10.14 -12.68
N TYR A 79 -0.74 -10.67 -12.09
CA TYR A 79 0.33 -11.40 -12.78
C TYR A 79 1.11 -12.27 -11.79
N PHE A 80 1.76 -13.29 -12.33
CA PHE A 80 2.53 -14.23 -11.52
C PHE A 80 3.68 -13.50 -10.83
N PHE A 81 3.86 -13.81 -9.55
CA PHE A 81 4.93 -13.29 -8.69
C PHE A 81 4.98 -11.76 -8.57
N ARG A 82 3.83 -11.09 -8.69
CA ARG A 82 3.67 -9.65 -8.40
C ARG A 82 4.23 -9.34 -7.02
N ASP A 83 5.16 -8.40 -6.89
CA ASP A 83 6.01 -8.20 -5.70
C ASP A 83 6.78 -9.48 -5.30
N PRO A 84 7.93 -9.74 -5.92
CA PRO A 84 8.72 -10.93 -5.66
C PRO A 84 9.25 -11.01 -4.22
N LEU A 85 9.33 -9.89 -3.49
CA LEU A 85 9.81 -9.87 -2.10
C LEU A 85 8.86 -10.62 -1.15
N SER A 86 7.55 -10.50 -1.36
CA SER A 86 6.53 -11.24 -0.62
C SER A 86 6.71 -12.76 -0.75
N PHE A 87 6.96 -13.26 -1.96
CA PHE A 87 7.17 -14.69 -2.22
C PHE A 87 8.53 -15.20 -1.73
N ASN A 88 9.57 -14.36 -1.81
CA ASN A 88 10.86 -14.67 -1.21
C ASN A 88 10.70 -14.92 0.29
N LEU A 89 10.05 -14.01 0.99
CA LEU A 89 9.81 -14.11 2.43
C LEU A 89 8.92 -15.30 2.81
N LEU A 90 7.89 -15.58 2.00
CA LEU A 90 7.09 -16.79 2.15
C LEU A 90 7.98 -18.04 2.11
N SER A 91 8.90 -18.11 1.15
CA SER A 91 9.77 -19.28 0.92
C SER A 91 10.89 -19.44 1.95
N THR A 92 11.53 -18.35 2.39
CA THR A 92 12.75 -18.40 3.20
C THR A 92 12.48 -18.36 4.69
N ARG A 93 11.32 -17.83 5.11
CA ARG A 93 10.98 -17.61 6.52
C ARG A 93 9.67 -18.26 6.92
N VAL A 94 8.57 -17.88 6.30
CA VAL A 94 7.21 -18.25 6.77
C VAL A 94 6.95 -19.75 6.61
N LEU A 95 7.13 -20.30 5.40
CA LEU A 95 6.90 -21.73 5.18
C LEU A 95 7.83 -22.62 6.01
N PRO A 96 9.15 -22.35 6.12
CA PRO A 96 10.03 -23.12 7.01
C PRO A 96 9.63 -23.08 8.49
N GLU A 97 9.15 -21.94 9.01
CA GLU A 97 8.64 -21.81 10.38
C GLU A 97 7.36 -22.66 10.56
N LEU A 98 6.43 -22.56 9.61
CA LEU A 98 5.18 -23.32 9.68
C LEU A 98 5.40 -24.83 9.53
N CYS A 99 6.33 -25.29 8.69
CA CYS A 99 6.61 -26.72 8.54
C CYS A 99 7.13 -27.36 9.85
N GLN A 100 7.87 -26.62 10.68
CA GLN A 100 8.38 -27.11 11.97
C GLN A 100 7.27 -27.45 12.96
N THR A 101 6.06 -26.90 12.77
CA THR A 101 4.92 -27.16 13.64
C THR A 101 4.32 -28.55 13.41
N GLY A 102 4.58 -29.19 12.27
CA GLY A 102 4.04 -30.51 11.90
C GLY A 102 2.52 -30.57 11.73
N ARG A 103 1.82 -29.43 11.78
CA ARG A 103 0.36 -29.34 11.58
C ARG A 103 0.01 -28.95 10.13
N PRO A 104 -1.25 -29.16 9.70
CA PRO A 104 -1.74 -28.62 8.45
C PRO A 104 -1.57 -27.10 8.36
N ILE A 105 -1.09 -26.65 7.19
CA ILE A 105 -0.83 -25.26 6.87
C ILE A 105 -1.97 -24.76 5.99
N LYS A 106 -2.65 -23.70 6.43
CA LYS A 106 -3.71 -23.04 5.66
C LYS A 106 -3.27 -21.67 5.19
N ILE A 107 -3.24 -21.48 3.88
CA ILE A 107 -2.96 -20.18 3.25
C ILE A 107 -4.23 -19.71 2.54
N TRP A 108 -4.57 -18.44 2.70
CA TRP A 108 -5.71 -17.81 2.04
C TRP A 108 -5.26 -16.65 1.17
N SER A 109 -5.49 -16.72 -0.14
CA SER A 109 -5.39 -15.59 -1.09
C SER A 109 -6.78 -14.95 -1.24
N ALA A 110 -6.94 -13.76 -0.66
CA ALA A 110 -8.18 -12.98 -0.60
C ALA A 110 -8.16 -11.89 -1.68
N GLY A 111 -9.10 -11.97 -2.64
CA GLY A 111 -9.12 -11.13 -3.84
C GLY A 111 -8.14 -11.64 -4.91
N CYS A 112 -8.25 -12.93 -5.24
CA CYS A 112 -7.26 -13.64 -6.06
C CYS A 112 -7.30 -13.31 -7.57
N ALA A 113 -8.28 -12.53 -8.03
CA ALA A 113 -8.53 -12.22 -9.42
C ALA A 113 -8.48 -13.48 -10.30
N THR A 114 -7.72 -13.46 -11.40
CA THR A 114 -7.62 -14.57 -12.37
C THR A 114 -6.66 -15.70 -11.95
N GLY A 115 -6.24 -15.74 -10.68
CA GLY A 115 -5.58 -16.89 -10.07
C GLY A 115 -4.06 -16.89 -10.11
N GLU A 116 -3.42 -15.87 -10.69
CA GLU A 116 -1.96 -15.77 -10.71
C GLU A 116 -1.32 -15.78 -9.31
N GLU A 117 -1.88 -15.04 -8.33
CA GLU A 117 -1.37 -15.00 -6.96
C GLU A 117 -1.42 -16.37 -6.26
N PRO A 118 -2.57 -17.06 -6.13
CA PRO A 118 -2.61 -18.34 -5.42
C PRO A 118 -1.78 -19.42 -6.10
N TYR A 119 -1.60 -19.36 -7.43
CA TYR A 119 -0.68 -20.27 -8.11
C TYR A 119 0.79 -19.90 -7.91
N SER A 120 1.14 -18.62 -7.77
CA SER A 120 2.49 -18.22 -7.31
C SER A 120 2.77 -18.71 -5.89
N ILE A 121 1.79 -18.66 -4.99
CA ILE A 121 1.90 -19.25 -3.64
C ILE A 121 2.15 -20.77 -3.76
N ALA A 122 1.36 -21.47 -4.57
CA ALA A 122 1.51 -22.91 -4.78
C ALA A 122 2.88 -23.29 -5.34
N ILE A 123 3.37 -22.58 -6.36
CA ILE A 123 4.70 -22.81 -6.96
C ILE A 123 5.81 -22.52 -5.94
N THR A 124 5.65 -21.48 -5.13
CA THR A 124 6.59 -21.14 -4.04
C THR A 124 6.65 -22.28 -3.02
N ALA A 125 5.49 -22.79 -2.59
CA ALA A 125 5.41 -23.91 -1.67
C ALA A 125 6.03 -25.20 -2.22
N LEU A 126 5.76 -25.53 -3.49
CA LEU A 126 6.39 -26.67 -4.16
C LEU A 126 7.93 -26.58 -4.19
N SER A 127 8.47 -25.36 -4.21
CA SER A 127 9.90 -25.12 -4.28
C SER A 127 10.55 -25.09 -2.89
N ALA A 128 9.84 -24.63 -1.87
CA ALA A 128 10.37 -24.43 -0.51
C ALA A 128 10.11 -25.61 0.46
N MET A 129 9.05 -26.40 0.23
CA MET A 129 8.62 -27.45 1.16
C MET A 129 9.08 -28.84 0.70
N ALA A 130 9.40 -29.71 1.67
CA ALA A 130 9.61 -31.13 1.43
C ALA A 130 8.30 -31.82 1.00
N GLU A 131 8.39 -32.92 0.27
CA GLU A 131 7.20 -33.61 -0.25
C GLU A 131 6.24 -34.10 0.85
N SER A 132 6.80 -34.50 2.01
CA SER A 132 6.02 -34.88 3.20
C SER A 132 5.14 -33.75 3.74
N ASP A 133 5.60 -32.50 3.65
CA ASP A 133 4.90 -31.34 4.20
C ASP A 133 3.84 -30.81 3.22
N ARG A 134 4.06 -31.01 1.90
CA ARG A 134 3.14 -30.57 0.84
C ARG A 134 1.75 -31.21 0.95
N GLY A 135 1.66 -32.44 1.45
CA GLY A 135 0.39 -33.14 1.65
C GLY A 135 -0.53 -32.51 2.69
N ASN A 136 0.03 -31.62 3.52
CA ASN A 136 -0.67 -30.93 4.61
C ASN A 136 -0.97 -29.46 4.30
N LEU A 137 -0.72 -29.00 3.06
CA LEU A 137 -0.95 -27.63 2.62
C LEU A 137 -2.34 -27.47 1.99
N GLU A 138 -3.12 -26.52 2.48
CA GLU A 138 -4.36 -26.05 1.88
C GLU A 138 -4.20 -24.59 1.43
N ILE A 139 -4.40 -24.32 0.13
CA ILE A 139 -4.47 -22.95 -0.39
C ILE A 139 -5.92 -22.66 -0.79
N LEU A 140 -6.58 -21.79 -0.03
CA LEU A 140 -7.86 -21.20 -0.38
C LEU A 140 -7.61 -19.93 -1.20
N ALA A 141 -8.30 -19.79 -2.32
CA ALA A 141 -8.33 -18.58 -3.13
C ALA A 141 -9.76 -18.09 -3.25
N THR A 142 -10.02 -16.83 -2.91
CA THR A 142 -11.36 -16.25 -2.99
C THR A 142 -11.40 -14.97 -3.78
N ASP A 143 -12.51 -14.72 -4.46
CA ASP A 143 -12.79 -13.45 -5.13
C ASP A 143 -14.30 -13.20 -5.15
N ILE A 144 -14.69 -11.93 -5.27
CA ILE A 144 -16.08 -11.54 -5.44
C ILE A 144 -16.52 -11.67 -6.92
N ASN A 145 -15.58 -11.66 -7.86
CA ASN A 145 -15.88 -11.76 -9.28
C ASN A 145 -15.91 -13.23 -9.73
N PRO A 146 -17.08 -13.83 -9.97
CA PRO A 146 -17.19 -15.23 -10.38
C PRO A 146 -16.54 -15.49 -11.75
N ARG A 147 -16.50 -14.50 -12.66
CA ARG A 147 -15.83 -14.65 -13.96
C ARG A 147 -14.33 -14.81 -13.81
N TYR A 148 -13.71 -14.09 -12.86
CA TYR A 148 -12.29 -14.25 -12.56
C TYR A 148 -11.99 -15.62 -11.96
N LEU A 149 -12.84 -16.11 -11.04
CA LEU A 149 -12.72 -17.46 -10.49
C LEU A 149 -12.82 -18.55 -11.57
N ASP A 150 -13.71 -18.37 -12.55
CA ASP A 150 -13.84 -19.33 -13.65
C ASP A 150 -12.59 -19.34 -14.55
N ILE A 151 -12.02 -18.16 -14.84
CA ILE A 151 -10.73 -18.06 -15.55
C ILE A 151 -9.63 -18.75 -14.76
N ALA A 152 -9.54 -18.47 -13.45
CA ALA A 152 -8.52 -19.02 -12.56
C ALA A 152 -8.55 -20.55 -12.55
N LYS A 153 -9.74 -21.16 -12.45
CA LYS A 153 -9.92 -22.62 -12.48
C LYS A 153 -9.44 -23.26 -13.79
N THR A 154 -9.46 -22.54 -14.92
CA THR A 154 -8.90 -23.08 -16.18
C THR A 154 -7.37 -23.25 -16.11
N GLY A 155 -6.69 -22.34 -15.40
CA GLY A 155 -5.24 -22.21 -15.35
C GLY A 155 -4.60 -22.05 -16.74
N LEU A 156 -5.25 -21.29 -17.63
CA LEU A 156 -4.76 -20.93 -18.97
C LEU A 156 -4.41 -19.45 -19.01
N TYR A 157 -3.13 -19.15 -19.19
CA TYR A 157 -2.59 -17.79 -19.10
C TYR A 157 -1.98 -17.33 -20.42
N ARG A 158 -1.84 -16.01 -20.60
CA ARG A 158 -1.16 -15.41 -21.75
C ARG A 158 0.22 -14.92 -21.34
N ARG A 159 1.06 -14.60 -22.32
CA ARG A 159 2.42 -14.07 -22.11
C ARG A 159 2.47 -12.88 -21.13
N TRP A 160 1.44 -12.01 -21.14
CA TRP A 160 1.36 -10.83 -20.27
C TRP A 160 1.30 -11.15 -18.77
N SER A 161 0.77 -12.33 -18.39
CA SER A 161 0.75 -12.79 -17.00
C SER A 161 2.15 -13.09 -16.43
N PHE A 162 3.22 -13.07 -17.27
CA PHE A 162 4.58 -13.49 -16.92
C PHE A 162 5.65 -12.39 -17.05
N ARG A 163 5.25 -11.12 -17.07
CA ARG A 163 6.13 -9.97 -17.37
C ARG A 163 7.39 -9.85 -16.50
N GLU A 164 7.36 -10.38 -15.29
CA GLU A 164 8.50 -10.37 -14.34
C GLU A 164 8.90 -11.78 -13.88
N VAL A 165 8.48 -12.81 -14.62
CA VAL A 165 8.68 -14.22 -14.24
C VAL A 165 9.85 -14.83 -14.99
N PRO A 166 10.87 -15.36 -14.29
CA PRO A 166 11.97 -16.08 -14.91
C PRO A 166 11.52 -17.25 -15.79
N SER A 167 12.23 -17.50 -16.90
CA SER A 167 11.86 -18.54 -17.88
C SER A 167 11.79 -19.94 -17.27
N PHE A 168 12.71 -20.29 -16.38
CA PHE A 168 12.75 -21.64 -15.79
C PHE A 168 11.48 -22.00 -15.00
N ILE A 169 10.78 -21.02 -14.42
CA ILE A 169 9.48 -21.25 -13.75
C ILE A 169 8.43 -21.62 -14.79
N LYS A 170 8.39 -20.91 -15.92
CA LYS A 170 7.49 -21.20 -17.03
C LYS A 170 7.74 -22.61 -17.57
N ASP A 171 9.01 -22.92 -17.82
CA ASP A 171 9.42 -24.20 -18.40
C ASP A 171 9.12 -25.40 -17.48
N LYS A 172 9.13 -25.19 -16.15
CA LYS A 172 8.93 -26.25 -15.15
C LYS A 172 7.46 -26.50 -14.78
N TYR A 173 6.61 -25.49 -14.88
CA TYR A 173 5.24 -25.54 -14.34
C TYR A 173 4.15 -25.25 -15.38
N PHE A 174 4.51 -24.85 -16.60
CA PHE A 174 3.56 -24.52 -17.65
C PHE A 174 3.91 -25.23 -18.95
N LYS A 175 2.87 -25.51 -19.74
CA LYS A 175 2.99 -26.06 -21.09
C LYS A 175 2.41 -25.07 -22.09
N LEU A 176 3.20 -24.73 -23.11
CA LEU A 176 2.73 -23.90 -24.22
C LEU A 176 1.73 -24.69 -25.07
N THR A 177 0.54 -24.14 -25.28
CA THR A 177 -0.52 -24.71 -26.09
C THR A 177 -0.41 -24.25 -27.55
N ALA A 178 -1.14 -24.91 -28.45
CA ALA A 178 -1.13 -24.60 -29.88
C ALA A 178 -1.65 -23.19 -30.22
N ASP A 179 -2.43 -22.58 -29.33
CA ASP A 179 -3.00 -21.23 -29.45
C ASP A 179 -2.20 -20.18 -28.65
N ASP A 180 -0.92 -20.46 -28.39
CA ASP A 180 0.05 -19.53 -27.76
C ASP A 180 -0.37 -19.09 -26.33
N ARG A 181 -1.00 -20.00 -25.59
CA ARG A 181 -1.32 -19.85 -24.16
C ARG A 181 -0.48 -20.79 -23.32
N TYR A 182 -0.32 -20.46 -22.04
CA TYR A 182 0.42 -21.24 -21.07
C TYR A 182 -0.57 -21.98 -20.17
N CYS A 183 -0.61 -23.30 -20.30
CA CYS A 183 -1.41 -24.16 -19.45
C CYS A 183 -0.61 -24.58 -18.22
N LEU A 184 -1.09 -24.21 -17.04
CA LEU A 184 -0.51 -24.61 -15.77
C LEU A 184 -0.62 -26.14 -15.57
N GLU A 185 0.41 -26.76 -15.01
CA GLU A 185 0.37 -28.19 -14.71
C GLU A 185 -0.63 -28.55 -13.61
N ASP A 186 -1.33 -29.69 -13.78
CA ASP A 186 -2.36 -30.15 -12.84
C ASP A 186 -1.83 -30.36 -11.41
N LYS A 187 -0.53 -30.69 -11.27
CA LYS A 187 0.10 -30.84 -9.95
C LYS A 187 0.08 -29.53 -9.15
N VAL A 188 0.15 -28.38 -9.81
CA VAL A 188 0.03 -27.06 -9.17
C VAL A 188 -1.45 -26.74 -8.95
N LYS A 189 -2.31 -27.00 -9.95
CA LYS A 189 -3.74 -26.73 -9.87
C LYS A 189 -4.41 -27.37 -8.65
N ARG A 190 -4.04 -28.62 -8.35
CA ARG A 190 -4.61 -29.39 -7.22
C ARG A 190 -4.30 -28.82 -5.84
N LEU A 191 -3.32 -27.92 -5.70
CA LEU A 191 -3.00 -27.29 -4.42
C LEU A 191 -3.94 -26.13 -4.07
N VAL A 192 -4.69 -25.61 -5.05
CA VAL A 192 -5.50 -24.41 -4.89
C VAL A 192 -6.99 -24.74 -5.02
N ARG A 193 -7.78 -24.33 -4.03
CA ARG A 193 -9.24 -24.38 -4.05
C ARG A 193 -9.80 -22.97 -4.22
N PHE A 194 -10.67 -22.79 -5.20
CA PHE A 194 -11.32 -21.50 -5.50
C PHE A 194 -12.74 -21.45 -4.97
N ASN A 195 -13.07 -20.38 -4.24
CA ASN A 195 -14.41 -20.12 -3.71
C ASN A 195 -14.84 -18.67 -3.97
N TYR A 196 -16.14 -18.42 -4.06
CA TYR A 196 -16.68 -17.06 -4.00
C TYR A 196 -16.58 -16.53 -2.56
N LEU A 197 -16.16 -15.28 -2.39
CA LEU A 197 -16.29 -14.56 -1.13
C LEU A 197 -16.33 -13.06 -1.37
N ASN A 198 -17.24 -12.36 -0.71
CA ASN A 198 -17.24 -10.91 -0.63
C ASN A 198 -16.56 -10.46 0.68
N LEU A 199 -15.44 -9.74 0.58
CA LEU A 199 -14.72 -9.22 1.76
C LEU A 199 -15.50 -8.14 2.51
N ALA A 200 -16.46 -7.46 1.89
CA ALA A 200 -17.32 -6.51 2.60
C ALA A 200 -18.39 -7.20 3.47
N SER A 201 -18.64 -8.50 3.27
CA SER A 201 -19.68 -9.24 3.99
C SER A 201 -19.23 -9.75 5.36
N ASP A 202 -20.19 -10.06 6.21
CA ASP A 202 -20.02 -10.69 7.54
C ASP A 202 -19.96 -12.23 7.49
N ALA A 203 -19.86 -12.83 6.31
CA ALA A 203 -19.82 -14.27 6.12
C ALA A 203 -18.51 -14.94 6.59
N TYR A 204 -17.53 -14.16 7.05
CA TYR A 204 -16.23 -14.63 7.51
C TYR A 204 -15.73 -13.84 8.74
N PRO A 205 -14.85 -14.42 9.58
CA PRO A 205 -14.26 -15.76 9.52
C PRO A 205 -15.29 -16.88 9.72
N SER A 206 -15.17 -17.97 8.96
CA SER A 206 -16.04 -19.14 9.14
C SER A 206 -15.34 -20.44 8.73
N ALA A 207 -15.61 -21.52 9.48
CA ALA A 207 -15.17 -22.86 9.08
C ALA A 207 -15.84 -23.32 7.78
N LEU A 208 -17.05 -22.83 7.48
CA LEU A 208 -17.80 -23.19 6.26
C LEU A 208 -17.17 -22.58 5.00
N THR A 209 -16.70 -21.33 5.10
CA THR A 209 -15.99 -20.65 4.01
C THR A 209 -14.53 -21.09 3.93
N GLY A 210 -14.00 -21.72 4.99
CA GLY A 210 -12.61 -22.13 5.11
C GLY A 210 -11.66 -20.99 5.50
N THR A 211 -12.21 -19.87 5.99
CA THR A 211 -11.44 -18.67 6.34
C THR A 211 -11.13 -18.57 7.84
N ALA A 212 -11.59 -19.52 8.66
CA ALA A 212 -11.22 -19.60 10.06
C ALA A 212 -9.91 -20.39 10.28
N ASP A 213 -9.14 -19.98 11.29
CA ASP A 213 -7.88 -20.60 11.71
C ASP A 213 -6.86 -20.73 10.57
N VAL A 214 -6.65 -19.66 9.81
CA VAL A 214 -5.66 -19.62 8.73
C VAL A 214 -4.27 -19.24 9.27
N ASP A 215 -3.21 -19.81 8.69
CA ASP A 215 -1.83 -19.53 9.09
C ASP A 215 -1.28 -18.29 8.37
N VAL A 216 -1.70 -18.11 7.11
CA VAL A 216 -1.25 -17.00 6.26
C VAL A 216 -2.42 -16.46 5.45
N ILE A 217 -2.55 -15.13 5.38
CA ILE A 217 -3.44 -14.43 4.46
C ILE A 217 -2.59 -13.60 3.50
N PHE A 218 -2.88 -13.70 2.20
CA PHE A 218 -2.48 -12.74 1.18
C PHE A 218 -3.73 -11.94 0.80
N CYS A 219 -3.68 -10.61 0.93
CA CYS A 219 -4.73 -9.72 0.46
C CYS A 219 -4.05 -8.50 -0.15
N ARG A 220 -3.66 -8.61 -1.43
CA ARG A 220 -2.78 -7.65 -2.08
C ARG A 220 -3.46 -7.01 -3.28
N ASN A 221 -3.42 -5.69 -3.34
CA ASN A 221 -4.02 -4.86 -4.39
C ASN A 221 -5.54 -5.00 -4.47
N VAL A 222 -6.16 -5.09 -3.29
CA VAL A 222 -7.60 -5.23 -3.05
C VAL A 222 -8.11 -4.11 -2.15
N LEU A 223 -7.43 -3.85 -1.03
CA LEU A 223 -7.86 -2.87 -0.03
C LEU A 223 -7.84 -1.44 -0.56
N ILE A 224 -7.02 -1.16 -1.58
CA ILE A 224 -7.00 0.12 -2.29
C ILE A 224 -8.36 0.52 -2.91
N TYR A 225 -9.28 -0.43 -3.07
CA TYR A 225 -10.61 -0.20 -3.63
C TYR A 225 -11.67 0.05 -2.56
N PHE A 226 -11.33 -0.05 -1.28
CA PHE A 226 -12.29 0.04 -0.18
C PHE A 226 -12.27 1.41 0.47
N SER A 227 -13.39 1.79 1.10
CA SER A 227 -13.41 2.94 2.00
C SER A 227 -12.54 2.65 3.24
N PRO A 228 -12.02 3.69 3.93
CA PRO A 228 -11.26 3.49 5.17
C PRO A 228 -12.01 2.64 6.21
N GLU A 229 -13.32 2.81 6.32
CA GLU A 229 -14.18 2.05 7.23
C GLU A 229 -14.21 0.55 6.87
N HIS A 230 -14.37 0.24 5.58
CA HIS A 230 -14.32 -1.13 5.10
C HIS A 230 -12.93 -1.76 5.25
N VAL A 231 -11.86 -0.99 5.04
CA VAL A 231 -10.48 -1.45 5.30
C VAL A 231 -10.32 -1.86 6.75
N THR A 232 -10.74 -1.01 7.70
CA THR A 232 -10.67 -1.33 9.13
C THR A 232 -11.44 -2.60 9.47
N GLU A 233 -12.66 -2.74 8.96
CA GLU A 233 -13.51 -3.89 9.24
C GLU A 233 -12.94 -5.19 8.61
N VAL A 234 -12.42 -5.13 7.39
CA VAL A 234 -11.77 -6.26 6.72
C VAL A 234 -10.51 -6.69 7.48
N LEU A 235 -9.67 -5.75 7.93
CA LEU A 235 -8.49 -6.04 8.73
C LEU A 235 -8.85 -6.66 10.08
N ASN A 236 -9.92 -6.20 10.72
CA ASN A 236 -10.45 -6.83 11.93
C ASN A 236 -10.88 -8.28 11.66
N ARG A 237 -11.62 -8.54 10.58
CA ARG A 237 -12.00 -9.92 10.21
C ARG A 237 -10.79 -10.79 9.85
N PHE A 238 -9.76 -10.24 9.18
CA PHE A 238 -8.51 -10.96 8.93
C PHE A 238 -7.77 -11.32 10.22
N HIS A 239 -7.72 -10.40 11.18
CA HIS A 239 -7.16 -10.69 12.50
C HIS A 239 -7.89 -11.86 13.19
N HIS A 240 -9.22 -11.91 13.12
CA HIS A 240 -10.01 -13.02 13.67
C HIS A 240 -9.87 -14.32 12.85
N SER A 241 -9.59 -14.21 11.56
CA SER A 241 -9.33 -15.35 10.66
C SER A 241 -7.98 -16.01 10.96
N LEU A 242 -6.97 -15.22 11.29
CA LEU A 242 -5.60 -15.68 11.55
C LEU A 242 -5.47 -16.41 12.89
N LYS A 243 -4.73 -17.51 12.89
CA LYS A 243 -4.18 -18.10 14.13
C LYS A 243 -3.21 -17.12 14.79
N ASP A 244 -3.01 -17.27 16.10
CA ASP A 244 -1.99 -16.52 16.82
C ASP A 244 -0.60 -16.78 16.21
N GLY A 245 0.16 -15.70 16.01
CA GLY A 245 1.45 -15.73 15.32
C GLY A 245 1.36 -15.87 13.80
N GLY A 246 0.15 -15.93 13.23
CA GLY A 246 -0.10 -15.99 11.79
C GLY A 246 0.27 -14.71 11.05
N TYR A 247 0.38 -14.80 9.73
CA TYR A 247 0.93 -13.74 8.88
C TYR A 247 -0.09 -13.16 7.91
N LEU A 248 -0.06 -11.84 7.73
CA LEU A 248 -0.85 -11.11 6.74
C LEU A 248 0.09 -10.37 5.78
N PHE A 249 -0.01 -10.72 4.50
CA PHE A 249 0.68 -10.07 3.40
C PHE A 249 -0.28 -9.10 2.71
N LEU A 250 0.06 -7.81 2.78
CA LEU A 250 -0.61 -6.72 2.05
C LEU A 250 0.36 -6.15 1.02
N ALA A 251 -0.14 -5.45 -0.01
CA ALA A 251 0.77 -4.63 -0.80
C ALA A 251 1.29 -3.47 0.07
N PRO A 252 2.50 -2.96 -0.19
CA PRO A 252 3.05 -1.85 0.61
C PRO A 252 2.08 -0.66 0.70
N SER A 253 1.38 -0.32 -0.39
CA SER A 253 0.36 0.75 -0.46
C SER A 253 -0.87 0.54 0.41
N GLU A 254 -1.08 -0.66 0.92
CA GLU A 254 -2.28 -1.05 1.66
C GLU A 254 -2.03 -1.22 3.15
N ILE A 255 -0.78 -1.11 3.59
CA ILE A 255 -0.44 -1.18 5.00
C ILE A 255 -0.88 0.13 5.66
N PRO A 256 -1.83 0.08 6.62
CA PRO A 256 -2.22 1.28 7.35
C PRO A 256 -1.04 1.87 8.11
N HIS A 257 -1.02 3.19 8.21
CA HIS A 257 -0.06 3.91 9.03
C HIS A 257 -0.82 4.84 9.99
N PRO A 258 -0.68 4.67 11.32
CA PRO A 258 0.06 3.59 11.97
C PRO A 258 -0.55 2.20 11.68
N ALA A 259 0.25 1.14 11.86
CA ALA A 259 -0.25 -0.23 11.71
C ALA A 259 -1.33 -0.51 12.77
N PRO A 260 -2.34 -1.35 12.49
CA PRO A 260 -3.37 -1.66 13.49
C PRO A 260 -2.76 -2.28 14.76
N ASP A 261 -3.22 -1.86 15.94
CA ASP A 261 -2.64 -2.22 17.25
C ASP A 261 -2.53 -3.74 17.51
N ASN A 262 -3.35 -4.53 16.82
CA ASN A 262 -3.40 -5.99 16.92
C ASN A 262 -2.43 -6.72 15.98
N PHE A 263 -1.62 -5.99 15.22
CA PHE A 263 -0.60 -6.52 14.33
C PHE A 263 0.77 -5.93 14.62
N LYS A 264 1.77 -6.81 14.68
CA LYS A 264 3.18 -6.41 14.63
C LYS A 264 3.63 -6.27 13.19
N LEU A 265 4.14 -5.09 12.85
CA LEU A 265 4.84 -4.86 11.59
C LEU A 265 6.21 -5.55 11.61
N LEU A 266 6.48 -6.36 10.58
CA LEU A 266 7.77 -7.01 10.36
C LEU A 266 8.35 -6.50 9.05
N ASN A 267 9.56 -5.96 9.10
CA ASN A 267 10.37 -5.61 7.92
C ASN A 267 11.55 -6.57 7.83
N VAL A 268 11.64 -7.32 6.74
CA VAL A 268 12.63 -8.37 6.54
C VAL A 268 13.12 -8.30 5.10
N ASP A 269 14.39 -7.96 4.91
CA ASP A 269 15.03 -7.85 3.58
C ASP A 269 14.22 -6.97 2.60
N GLY A 270 13.64 -5.87 3.11
CA GLY A 270 12.82 -4.92 2.34
C GLY A 270 11.37 -5.35 2.09
N ALA A 271 10.98 -6.58 2.46
CA ALA A 271 9.59 -7.04 2.45
C ALA A 271 8.89 -6.63 3.75
N ILE A 272 7.65 -6.13 3.65
CA ILE A 272 6.83 -5.83 4.82
C ILE A 272 5.70 -6.86 4.93
N LEU A 273 5.46 -7.37 6.14
CA LEU A 273 4.26 -8.13 6.47
C LEU A 273 3.80 -7.83 7.89
N LEU A 274 2.54 -8.14 8.17
CA LEU A 274 1.94 -8.03 9.48
C LEU A 274 1.90 -9.41 10.13
N ARG A 275 2.20 -9.49 11.44
CA ARG A 275 2.07 -10.71 12.23
C ARG A 275 1.05 -10.49 13.34
N LYS A 276 0.06 -11.38 13.46
CA LYS A 276 -0.88 -11.37 14.58
C LYS A 276 -0.14 -11.69 15.87
N GLU A 277 -0.27 -10.81 16.87
CA GLU A 277 0.21 -11.12 18.22
C GLU A 277 -0.85 -11.96 18.96
N GLY A 278 -0.41 -12.99 19.69
CA GLY A 278 -1.32 -13.79 20.51
C GLY A 278 -1.76 -13.03 21.77
N PRO A 279 -2.81 -13.48 22.47
CA PRO A 279 -3.17 -12.93 23.77
C PRO A 279 -2.10 -13.31 24.79
N SER A 280 -1.13 -12.43 25.05
CA SER A 280 -0.17 -12.62 26.14
C SER A 280 -0.88 -12.53 27.49
N SER A 281 -0.77 -13.60 28.29
CA SER A 281 -1.04 -13.65 29.73
C SER A 281 -0.41 -12.45 30.46
N ASP A 282 -1.21 -11.74 31.25
CA ASP A 282 -0.80 -10.73 32.24
C ASP A 282 0.45 -9.92 31.89
N HIS A 283 0.35 -9.11 30.84
CA HIS A 283 0.98 -7.80 30.85
C HIS A 283 -0.13 -6.79 30.58
N ASN A 284 -0.43 -6.00 31.61
CA ASN A 284 -1.17 -4.77 31.49
C ASN A 284 -0.60 -4.01 30.28
N PRO A 285 -1.38 -3.69 29.25
CA PRO A 285 -0.90 -2.77 28.23
C PRO A 285 -0.71 -1.44 28.93
N ASN A 286 0.51 -1.14 29.36
CA ASN A 286 0.95 0.25 29.45
C ASN A 286 1.12 0.74 28.01
N VAL A 287 -0.01 0.87 27.32
CA VAL A 287 -0.21 1.92 26.33
C VAL A 287 -0.47 3.16 27.17
N ILE A 288 0.61 3.81 27.62
CA ILE A 288 0.52 5.23 27.94
C ILE A 288 0.65 5.94 26.58
N SER A 289 -0.49 6.49 26.19
CA SER A 289 -0.82 7.28 25.00
C SER A 289 0.27 8.20 24.45
N ILE A 290 0.43 8.17 23.12
CA ILE A 290 0.80 9.29 22.24
C ILE A 290 -0.06 9.03 20.98
N VAL A 291 -1.17 9.71 20.65
CA VAL A 291 -1.69 11.03 20.99
C VAL A 291 -3.22 10.93 21.17
N GLN A 292 -3.74 11.34 22.34
CA GLN A 292 -5.06 11.95 22.38
C GLN A 292 -4.89 13.43 22.06
N SER A 293 -5.58 13.89 21.00
CA SER A 293 -5.79 15.25 20.46
C SER A 293 -5.22 15.40 19.04
N ASN A 294 -6.04 15.44 17.98
CA ASN A 294 -7.17 16.35 17.82
C ASN A 294 -8.41 15.72 17.15
N PHE A 295 -9.35 15.24 17.97
CA PHE A 295 -10.78 15.39 17.68
C PHE A 295 -11.44 15.97 18.92
N ALA A 296 -11.34 17.30 19.05
CA ALA A 296 -12.08 18.09 20.01
C ALA A 296 -12.76 19.26 19.28
N TYR A 297 -13.68 18.94 18.35
CA TYR A 297 -14.81 19.81 18.10
C TYR A 297 -15.90 19.42 19.11
N PHE A 298 -15.74 19.91 20.35
CA PHE A 298 -16.75 20.27 21.36
C PHE A 298 -16.03 20.55 22.71
N GLY A 299 -15.32 21.68 22.79
CA GLY A 299 -15.17 22.50 24.01
C GLY A 299 -14.31 22.02 25.19
N GLN A 300 -13.28 22.84 25.48
CA GLN A 300 -12.66 23.15 26.79
C GLN A 300 -11.45 22.33 27.33
N THR A 301 -10.26 22.93 27.10
CA THR A 301 -9.17 23.31 28.02
C THR A 301 -8.80 22.46 29.26
N THR A 302 -7.58 21.90 29.29
CA THR A 302 -6.41 22.31 30.12
C THR A 302 -5.40 21.15 30.33
N THR A 303 -4.09 21.45 30.24
CA THR A 303 -2.94 20.63 30.71
C THR A 303 -2.11 21.49 31.71
N PRO A 304 -0.97 21.09 32.33
CA PRO A 304 -0.26 19.80 32.50
C PRO A 304 0.29 19.56 33.95
N ASN A 305 0.98 18.44 34.24
CA ASN A 305 2.41 18.49 34.68
C ASN A 305 3.10 17.10 34.70
N MET A 306 4.39 17.13 34.35
CA MET A 306 5.28 16.01 34.00
C MET A 306 6.42 15.91 35.04
N LYS A 307 6.81 14.69 35.44
CA LYS A 307 8.11 14.24 36.03
C LYS A 307 7.98 12.72 36.18
N SER A 308 8.89 11.82 35.80
CA SER A 308 10.29 11.87 35.40
C SER A 308 10.65 10.46 34.90
N PHE A 309 11.37 10.35 33.78
CA PHE A 309 11.93 9.09 33.26
C PHE A 309 13.42 9.06 33.60
N GLU A 310 13.80 8.23 34.56
CA GLU A 310 15.18 7.76 34.74
C GLU A 310 15.11 6.28 35.12
N SER A 311 16.07 5.51 34.58
CA SER A 311 16.42 4.12 34.89
C SER A 311 15.67 3.00 34.12
N LEU A 312 16.31 2.43 33.11
CA LEU A 312 17.04 1.15 33.23
C LEU A 312 17.45 0.59 31.85
N ILE A 313 18.78 0.47 31.68
CA ILE A 313 19.51 -0.26 30.62
C ILE A 313 19.97 -1.61 31.23
N ASP A 314 19.94 -2.69 30.42
CA ASP A 314 20.77 -3.93 30.42
C ASP A 314 19.91 -5.19 30.10
N VAL A 315 20.30 -6.28 29.40
CA VAL A 315 21.51 -6.81 28.72
C VAL A 315 21.09 -8.12 27.96
N ASN A 316 21.79 -8.44 26.84
CA ASN A 316 22.13 -9.72 26.13
C ASN A 316 21.35 -11.06 26.39
N ASP A 317 21.38 -12.15 25.59
CA ASP A 317 22.30 -12.72 24.58
C ASP A 317 21.64 -13.96 23.90
N GLY A 318 22.23 -14.49 22.81
CA GLY A 318 22.41 -15.96 22.68
C GLY A 318 21.75 -16.75 21.53
N ALA A 319 22.57 -17.18 20.57
CA ALA A 319 22.27 -17.95 19.34
C ALA A 319 22.21 -19.49 19.48
N ARG A 320 21.67 -20.21 18.45
CA ARG A 320 22.21 -21.48 17.87
C ARG A 320 21.42 -22.04 16.64
N LYS A 321 22.15 -22.75 15.74
CA LYS A 321 21.79 -23.54 14.51
C LYS A 321 22.69 -24.81 14.51
N PRO A 322 22.71 -25.76 13.52
CA PRO A 322 21.78 -26.22 12.44
C PRO A 322 21.75 -27.79 12.22
N VAL A 323 21.22 -28.33 11.08
CA VAL A 323 21.75 -29.41 10.15
C VAL A 323 20.62 -30.23 9.40
N VAL A 324 20.43 -30.15 8.05
CA VAL A 324 20.80 -30.99 6.82
C VAL A 324 19.76 -32.05 6.30
N SER A 325 19.70 -32.21 4.96
CA SER A 325 18.64 -32.64 4.00
C SER A 325 18.73 -34.05 3.34
N GLY A 326 17.68 -34.46 2.59
CA GLY A 326 17.59 -35.63 1.67
C GLY A 326 16.90 -35.32 0.31
N PRO A 327 16.91 -36.23 -0.68
CA PRO A 327 16.89 -35.89 -2.12
C PRO A 327 15.53 -36.14 -2.81
N ASP A 328 14.75 -35.07 -2.99
CA ASP A 328 13.80 -34.83 -4.10
C ASP A 328 13.43 -33.33 -4.14
N SER A 329 14.39 -32.52 -3.68
CA SER A 329 14.38 -31.06 -3.66
C SER A 329 15.25 -30.57 -4.81
N LEU A 330 14.98 -29.35 -5.29
CA LEU A 330 15.97 -28.61 -6.07
C LEU A 330 17.29 -28.68 -5.31
N SER A 331 18.34 -29.12 -5.97
CA SER A 331 19.66 -29.20 -5.35
C SER A 331 20.03 -27.80 -4.81
N THR A 332 20.79 -27.75 -3.72
CA THR A 332 21.31 -26.49 -3.17
C THR A 332 22.02 -25.65 -4.25
N GLN A 333 22.54 -26.31 -5.29
CA GLN A 333 23.13 -25.70 -6.48
C GLN A 333 22.10 -25.02 -7.40
N GLU A 334 20.88 -25.55 -7.56
CA GLU A 334 19.82 -24.95 -8.38
C GLU A 334 19.11 -23.79 -7.67
N ALA A 335 18.90 -23.89 -6.35
CA ALA A 335 18.42 -22.77 -5.53
C ALA A 335 19.46 -21.64 -5.42
N ALA A 336 20.74 -22.00 -5.29
CA ALA A 336 21.84 -21.04 -5.35
C ALA A 336 22.04 -20.47 -6.76
N ALA A 337 21.78 -21.21 -7.84
CA ALA A 337 21.83 -20.69 -9.21
C ALA A 337 20.67 -19.72 -9.49
N LEU A 338 19.49 -19.95 -8.91
CA LEU A 338 18.37 -19.01 -8.94
C LEU A 338 18.74 -17.70 -8.23
N LEU A 339 19.26 -17.79 -7.00
CA LEU A 339 19.75 -16.64 -6.23
C LEU A 339 20.95 -15.94 -6.90
N ALA A 340 21.89 -16.69 -7.46
CA ALA A 340 23.09 -16.16 -8.12
C ALA A 340 22.77 -15.53 -9.49
N SER A 341 21.81 -16.05 -10.26
CA SER A 341 21.36 -15.41 -11.51
C SER A 341 20.64 -14.08 -11.27
N LEU A 342 20.00 -13.94 -10.10
CA LEU A 342 19.41 -12.69 -9.61
C LEU A 342 20.46 -11.72 -9.01
N GLN A 343 21.72 -12.18 -8.81
CA GLN A 343 22.81 -11.43 -8.17
C GLN A 343 24.00 -11.10 -9.09
N ALA A 344 24.30 -11.92 -10.10
CA ALA A 344 25.58 -11.90 -10.84
C ALA A 344 25.69 -10.96 -12.06
N GLY A 345 24.74 -10.04 -12.27
CA GLY A 345 24.82 -9.08 -13.40
C GLY A 345 25.75 -7.88 -13.18
N LEU A 346 26.53 -7.86 -12.11
CA LEU A 346 26.87 -6.60 -11.46
C LEU A 346 28.23 -6.59 -10.73
N ASP A 347 29.35 -6.71 -11.44
CA ASP A 347 30.67 -6.33 -10.89
C ASP A 347 31.68 -5.91 -11.98
N GLU A 348 32.16 -4.67 -11.91
CA GLU A 348 33.58 -4.35 -11.59
C GLU A 348 33.83 -2.82 -11.54
N SER A 349 34.09 -2.31 -10.33
CA SER A 349 35.05 -1.23 -9.94
C SER A 349 34.89 0.21 -10.51
N ASN A 350 35.11 1.34 -9.82
CA ASN A 350 35.66 1.67 -8.50
C ASN A 350 35.43 3.18 -8.17
N ARG A 351 34.79 3.47 -7.01
CA ARG A 351 35.04 4.48 -5.95
C ARG A 351 35.19 6.00 -6.24
N GLY A 352 34.33 6.78 -5.56
CA GLY A 352 34.59 8.18 -5.14
C GLY A 352 33.43 8.83 -4.34
N THR A 353 33.71 9.37 -3.16
CA THR A 353 32.80 9.73 -2.02
C THR A 353 32.02 11.06 -2.09
N ALA A 354 31.02 11.17 -1.22
CA ALA A 354 29.90 12.13 -1.20
C ALA A 354 29.92 13.22 -0.11
N TYR A 355 28.92 14.11 -0.22
CA TYR A 355 28.34 15.08 0.74
C TYR A 355 28.89 16.51 0.75
N GLY A 356 28.15 17.43 0.11
CA GLY A 356 28.31 18.88 0.24
C GLY A 356 27.21 19.48 1.10
N VAL A 357 27.53 19.77 2.36
CA VAL A 357 26.82 20.73 3.20
C VAL A 357 27.38 22.12 2.89
N SER A 358 26.53 23.14 2.82
CA SER A 358 27.00 24.51 3.07
C SER A 358 26.08 25.24 4.04
N SER A 359 26.60 25.39 5.26
CA SER A 359 26.14 26.31 6.28
C SER A 359 26.20 27.76 5.77
N ILE A 360 25.17 28.56 6.06
CA ILE A 360 25.32 30.01 6.11
C ILE A 360 24.93 30.47 7.51
N ASN A 361 25.94 31.02 8.17
CA ASN A 361 25.91 31.65 9.48
C ASN A 361 25.52 33.12 9.26
N ASN A 362 24.56 33.65 10.00
CA ASN A 362 24.50 35.09 10.30
C ASN A 362 23.67 35.31 11.57
N GLY A 363 24.36 35.79 12.60
CA GLY A 363 23.76 36.19 13.87
C GLY A 363 23.06 37.53 13.74
N ILE A 364 21.85 37.62 14.28
CA ILE A 364 21.26 38.88 14.73
C ILE A 364 20.64 38.64 16.12
N THR A 365 20.94 39.60 16.97
CA THR A 365 20.72 39.72 18.40
C THR A 365 19.26 39.73 18.85
N HIS A 366 19.02 39.12 20.01
CA HIS A 366 17.84 39.27 20.86
C HIS A 366 17.37 40.72 20.98
N VAL A 367 16.10 40.97 20.62
CA VAL A 367 15.29 42.06 21.17
C VAL A 367 13.86 41.54 21.30
N SER A 368 13.41 41.36 22.55
CA SER A 368 11.99 41.24 22.88
C SER A 368 11.34 42.62 22.87
N PRO A 369 10.09 42.75 22.40
CA PRO A 369 9.17 43.71 22.97
C PRO A 369 7.91 43.03 23.53
N GLN A 370 7.64 43.30 24.80
CA GLN A 370 6.31 43.25 25.37
C GLN A 370 5.44 44.31 24.69
N LEU A 371 4.19 43.98 24.35
CA LEU A 371 3.11 44.95 24.18
C LEU A 371 1.76 44.27 24.49
N ASP A 372 0.97 45.00 25.27
CA ASP A 372 -0.25 44.62 25.95
C ASP A 372 -1.49 44.61 25.03
N ALA A 373 -2.47 43.80 25.45
CA ALA A 373 -3.93 43.99 25.42
C ALA A 373 -4.63 44.45 24.11
N GLU A 374 -5.53 43.61 23.59
CA GLU A 374 -7.00 43.74 23.71
C GLU A 374 -7.69 42.73 22.75
N SER A 375 -8.47 41.81 23.32
CA SER A 375 -9.29 40.86 22.58
C SER A 375 -10.63 41.49 22.22
N GLU A 376 -10.86 41.76 20.94
CA GLU A 376 -12.21 41.97 20.41
C GLU A 376 -12.61 40.76 19.54
N PHE A 377 -13.69 40.13 19.99
CA PHE A 377 -14.32 38.94 19.43
C PHE A 377 -15.26 39.39 18.30
N TYR A 378 -14.98 39.02 17.05
CA TYR A 378 -15.95 39.15 15.95
C TYR A 378 -16.29 37.76 15.41
N SER A 379 -17.49 37.30 15.75
CA SER A 379 -18.18 36.23 15.02
C SER A 379 -18.75 36.78 13.72
N SER A 380 -18.39 36.19 12.58
CA SER A 380 -19.22 36.28 11.38
C SER A 380 -19.16 34.97 10.59
N ASP A 381 -20.28 34.24 10.63
CA ASP A 381 -20.63 33.19 9.67
C ASP A 381 -20.59 33.79 8.26
N THR A 382 -19.49 33.57 7.55
CA THR A 382 -19.32 34.02 6.16
C THR A 382 -19.39 32.77 5.30
N VAL A 383 -20.45 32.67 4.49
CA VAL A 383 -20.57 31.61 3.48
C VAL A 383 -19.54 31.93 2.40
N ILE A 384 -18.40 31.24 2.44
CA ILE A 384 -17.33 31.37 1.44
C ILE A 384 -17.84 30.73 0.14
N THR A 385 -17.77 31.48 -0.96
CA THR A 385 -18.12 30.97 -2.30
C THR A 385 -16.91 30.25 -2.94
N GLU A 386 -17.12 29.39 -3.96
CA GLU A 386 -16.01 28.74 -4.69
C GLU A 386 -14.99 29.77 -5.26
N GLU A 387 -15.48 30.94 -5.67
CA GLU A 387 -14.66 32.05 -6.19
C GLU A 387 -13.79 32.70 -5.08
N ASP A 388 -14.29 32.72 -3.83
CA ASP A 388 -13.52 33.18 -2.67
C ASP A 388 -12.42 32.19 -2.27
N LEU A 389 -12.65 30.88 -2.45
CA LEU A 389 -11.68 29.82 -2.12
C LEU A 389 -10.45 29.85 -3.06
N GLU A 390 -10.67 30.00 -4.37
CA GLU A 390 -9.57 30.15 -5.33
C GLU A 390 -8.71 31.38 -5.03
N ASP A 391 -9.33 32.50 -4.63
CA ASP A 391 -8.62 33.73 -4.27
C ASP A 391 -7.79 33.58 -2.99
N VAL A 392 -8.30 32.85 -2.00
CA VAL A 392 -7.58 32.53 -0.77
C VAL A 392 -6.37 31.64 -1.06
N VAL A 393 -6.55 30.55 -1.81
CA VAL A 393 -5.45 29.64 -2.19
C VAL A 393 -4.39 30.36 -3.02
N ARG A 394 -4.79 31.19 -3.98
CA ARG A 394 -3.87 32.02 -4.78
C ARG A 394 -3.05 33.00 -3.92
N THR A 395 -3.68 33.60 -2.92
CA THR A 395 -3.01 34.49 -1.96
C THR A 395 -2.04 33.73 -1.08
N ALA A 396 -2.46 32.56 -0.55
CA ALA A 396 -1.61 31.69 0.24
C ALA A 396 -0.38 31.18 -0.54
N THR A 397 -0.55 30.80 -1.82
CA THR A 397 0.56 30.46 -2.73
C THR A 397 1.55 31.60 -2.89
N THR A 398 1.05 32.84 -3.00
CA THR A 398 1.91 34.03 -3.10
C THR A 398 2.72 34.24 -1.81
N LEU A 399 2.09 34.07 -0.64
CA LEU A 399 2.76 34.14 0.66
C LEU A 399 3.80 33.02 0.82
N TYR A 400 3.47 31.80 0.38
CA TYR A 400 4.37 30.66 0.38
C TYR A 400 5.65 30.94 -0.42
N HIS A 401 5.52 31.44 -1.66
CA HIS A 401 6.68 31.80 -2.49
C HIS A 401 7.49 32.98 -1.96
N GLN A 402 6.91 33.82 -1.10
CA GLN A 402 7.61 34.89 -0.39
C GLN A 402 8.31 34.39 0.89
N GLY A 403 8.20 33.10 1.22
CA GLY A 403 8.73 32.50 2.45
C GLY A 403 7.91 32.82 3.71
N LYS A 404 6.71 33.38 3.55
CA LYS A 404 5.81 33.78 4.64
C LYS A 404 4.88 32.65 5.02
N TYR A 405 5.45 31.53 5.46
CA TYR A 405 4.72 30.29 5.70
C TYR A 405 3.66 30.39 6.81
N ALA A 406 3.93 31.14 7.89
CA ALA A 406 2.97 31.34 8.97
C ALA A 406 1.71 32.11 8.50
N GLU A 407 1.90 33.20 7.75
CA GLU A 407 0.80 33.97 7.16
C GLU A 407 -0.03 33.11 6.17
N ALA A 408 0.63 32.24 5.41
CA ALA A 408 -0.04 31.29 4.51
C ALA A 408 -0.87 30.26 5.29
N ILE A 409 -0.34 29.73 6.39
CA ILE A 409 -1.05 28.77 7.26
C ILE A 409 -2.29 29.42 7.87
N ASP A 410 -2.14 30.59 8.49
CA ASP A 410 -3.25 31.28 9.15
C ASP A 410 -4.41 31.51 8.16
N LEU A 411 -4.07 31.95 6.95
CA LEU A 411 -5.03 32.18 5.88
C LEU A 411 -5.72 30.88 5.41
N LEU A 412 -4.99 29.77 5.30
CA LEU A 412 -5.54 28.48 4.85
C LEU A 412 -6.36 27.78 5.93
N LEU A 413 -6.10 28.02 7.22
CA LEU A 413 -6.88 27.46 8.33
C LEU A 413 -8.24 28.13 8.53
N GLU A 414 -8.44 29.33 8.01
CA GLU A 414 -9.73 30.04 8.02
C GLU A 414 -10.74 29.44 7.02
N LEU A 415 -10.29 28.56 6.12
CA LEU A 415 -11.14 27.91 5.13
C LEU A 415 -12.01 26.81 5.77
N PRO A 416 -13.33 26.77 5.50
CA PRO A 416 -14.19 25.70 5.95
C PRO A 416 -13.78 24.40 5.24
N VAL A 417 -13.46 23.38 6.04
CA VAL A 417 -13.13 22.03 5.55
C VAL A 417 -14.38 21.43 4.89
N SER A 418 -14.50 21.56 3.57
CA SER A 418 -15.54 20.94 2.74
C SER A 418 -14.88 20.15 1.60
N HIS A 419 -15.58 19.18 1.01
CA HIS A 419 -15.02 18.25 0.01
C HIS A 419 -14.90 18.88 -1.40
N ASP A 420 -14.26 20.05 -1.50
CA ASP A 420 -14.05 20.79 -2.76
C ASP A 420 -12.67 20.41 -3.38
N PRO A 421 -12.55 20.21 -4.71
CA PRO A 421 -11.27 20.08 -5.42
C PRO A 421 -10.21 21.12 -5.04
N ASN A 422 -10.62 22.36 -4.74
CA ASN A 422 -9.71 23.43 -4.30
C ASN A 422 -9.16 23.22 -2.88
N CYS A 423 -9.63 22.21 -2.14
CA CYS A 423 -9.03 21.79 -0.87
C CYS A 423 -7.74 20.99 -1.05
N GLU A 424 -7.48 20.38 -2.22
CA GLU A 424 -6.25 19.62 -2.48
C GLU A 424 -5.02 20.53 -2.44
N ASP A 425 -5.03 21.61 -3.23
CA ASP A 425 -3.95 22.60 -3.27
C ASP A 425 -3.77 23.30 -1.92
N ALA A 426 -4.87 23.57 -1.22
CA ALA A 426 -4.85 24.13 0.13
C ALA A 426 -4.16 23.18 1.12
N PHE A 427 -4.50 21.89 1.11
CA PHE A 427 -3.87 20.89 1.97
C PHE A 427 -2.40 20.68 1.61
N LEU A 428 -2.06 20.61 0.33
CA LEU A 428 -0.67 20.54 -0.12
C LEU A 428 0.15 21.74 0.39
N LEU A 429 -0.38 22.96 0.27
CA LEU A 429 0.26 24.17 0.79
C LEU A 429 0.39 24.15 2.31
N LEU A 430 -0.59 23.63 3.04
CA LEU A 430 -0.51 23.45 4.49
C LEU A 430 0.62 22.47 4.84
N VAL A 431 0.67 21.30 4.21
CA VAL A 431 1.74 20.31 4.42
C VAL A 431 3.11 20.94 4.19
N LYS A 432 3.31 21.59 3.03
CA LYS A 432 4.57 22.23 2.67
C LYS A 432 4.93 23.39 3.62
N SER A 433 3.96 24.20 4.02
CA SER A 433 4.18 25.35 4.92
C SER A 433 4.55 24.89 6.32
N TYR A 434 3.86 23.88 6.87
CA TYR A 434 4.19 23.29 8.16
C TYR A 434 5.57 22.62 8.16
N ALA A 435 5.90 21.90 7.09
CA ALA A 435 7.24 21.31 6.92
C ALA A 435 8.33 22.40 6.90
N ASN A 436 8.12 23.49 6.15
CA ASN A 436 9.09 24.59 6.05
C ASN A 436 9.32 25.36 7.36
N ILE A 437 8.33 25.42 8.26
CA ILE A 437 8.52 26.01 9.60
C ILE A 437 9.09 25.01 10.62
N GLY A 438 9.31 23.76 10.22
CA GLY A 438 9.81 22.68 11.08
C GLY A 438 8.76 22.06 11.99
N ASN A 439 7.47 22.35 11.81
CA ASN A 439 6.39 21.70 12.54
C ASN A 439 5.97 20.42 11.79
N LEU A 440 6.82 19.40 11.91
CA LEU A 440 6.69 18.14 11.18
C LEU A 440 5.47 17.32 11.62
N ASP A 441 5.04 17.43 12.88
CA ASP A 441 3.83 16.77 13.38
C ASP A 441 2.57 17.27 12.66
N ALA A 442 2.41 18.60 12.58
CA ALA A 442 1.30 19.19 11.82
C ALA A 442 1.40 18.88 10.32
N ALA A 443 2.61 18.88 9.76
CA ALA A 443 2.81 18.50 8.37
C ALA A 443 2.38 17.04 8.10
N MET A 444 2.64 16.13 9.05
CA MET A 444 2.21 14.74 8.99
C MET A 444 0.69 14.63 8.99
N ASP A 445 0.01 15.28 9.95
CA ASP A 445 -1.45 15.28 10.06
C ASP A 445 -2.12 15.77 8.77
N TRP A 446 -1.61 16.86 8.20
CA TRP A 446 -2.13 17.40 6.94
C TRP A 446 -1.81 16.48 5.75
N SER A 447 -0.69 15.76 5.76
CA SER A 447 -0.35 14.79 4.72
C SER A 447 -1.29 13.59 4.74
N GLU A 448 -1.72 13.13 5.92
CA GLU A 448 -2.71 12.06 6.05
C GLU A 448 -4.08 12.48 5.55
N ARG A 449 -4.49 13.73 5.82
CA ARG A 449 -5.74 14.30 5.28
C ARG A 449 -5.70 14.40 3.76
N LEU A 450 -4.56 14.82 3.21
CA LEU A 450 -4.35 14.90 1.76
C LEU A 450 -4.42 13.51 1.10
N ILE A 451 -3.81 12.49 1.71
CA ILE A 451 -3.94 11.09 1.26
C ILE A 451 -5.38 10.59 1.39
N GLY A 452 -6.08 10.92 2.48
CA GLY A 452 -7.48 10.54 2.68
C GLY A 452 -8.42 11.15 1.62
N TYR A 453 -8.09 12.35 1.15
CA TYR A 453 -8.80 13.03 0.07
C TYR A 453 -8.59 12.32 -1.28
N GLU A 454 -7.33 12.06 -1.67
CA GLU A 454 -7.00 11.35 -2.91
C GLU A 454 -6.02 10.17 -2.71
N PRO A 455 -6.51 8.97 -2.33
CA PRO A 455 -5.65 7.85 -1.95
C PRO A 455 -4.84 7.21 -3.09
N ILE A 456 -5.12 7.56 -4.35
CA ILE A 456 -4.48 6.93 -5.52
C ILE A 456 -3.33 7.76 -6.10
N ASN A 457 -3.04 8.93 -5.54
CA ASN A 457 -2.01 9.82 -6.03
C ASN A 457 -0.66 9.56 -5.35
N ALA A 458 0.31 9.07 -6.13
CA ALA A 458 1.63 8.67 -5.66
C ALA A 458 2.41 9.82 -4.97
N ARG A 459 2.16 11.08 -5.34
CA ARG A 459 2.88 12.25 -4.82
C ARG A 459 2.64 12.46 -3.33
N TRP A 460 1.44 12.18 -2.84
CA TRP A 460 1.10 12.35 -1.43
C TRP A 460 1.87 11.38 -0.54
N TYR A 461 2.05 10.15 -1.02
CA TYR A 461 2.86 9.15 -0.34
C TYR A 461 4.36 9.49 -0.37
N TYR A 462 4.85 10.04 -1.47
CA TYR A 462 6.22 10.55 -1.54
C TYR A 462 6.44 11.73 -0.57
N LEU A 463 5.52 12.69 -0.54
CA LEU A 463 5.57 13.84 0.38
C LEU A 463 5.55 13.40 1.85
N ARG A 464 4.65 12.47 2.21
CA ARG A 464 4.63 11.86 3.55
C ARG A 464 5.94 11.18 3.87
N ALA A 465 6.51 10.43 2.92
CA ALA A 465 7.81 9.79 3.13
C ALA A 465 8.92 10.80 3.43
N THR A 466 8.95 11.93 2.73
CA THR A 466 9.95 12.99 2.99
C THR A 466 9.81 13.54 4.41
N ILE A 467 8.58 13.77 4.89
CA ILE A 467 8.32 14.22 6.26
C ILE A 467 8.78 13.15 7.27
N GLN A 468 8.48 11.87 7.01
CA GLN A 468 8.92 10.75 7.85
C GLN A 468 10.45 10.63 7.90
N GLN A 469 11.16 10.88 6.79
CA GLN A 469 12.62 10.91 6.77
C GLN A 469 13.19 12.06 7.63
N GLU A 470 12.58 13.25 7.58
CA GLU A 470 12.98 14.38 8.44
C GLU A 470 12.70 14.12 9.93
N LEU A 471 11.66 13.33 10.24
CA LEU A 471 11.38 12.83 11.60
C LEU A 471 12.35 11.71 12.04
N GLY A 472 13.18 11.17 11.14
CA GLY A 472 14.06 10.03 11.41
C GLY A 472 13.35 8.68 11.41
N GLU A 473 12.13 8.62 10.89
CA GLU A 473 11.29 7.43 10.81
C GLU A 473 11.52 6.65 9.50
N ASP A 474 12.76 6.28 9.22
CA ASP A 474 13.17 5.61 7.96
C ASP A 474 12.36 4.33 7.67
N GLY A 475 11.96 3.62 8.72
CA GLY A 475 11.07 2.47 8.61
C GLY A 475 9.74 2.85 7.96
N ALA A 476 9.06 3.87 8.48
CA ALA A 476 7.78 4.37 7.99
C ALA A 476 7.92 5.02 6.60
N ALA A 477 8.97 5.82 6.40
CA ALA A 477 9.30 6.42 5.11
C ALA A 477 9.46 5.36 4.00
N SER A 478 10.15 4.25 4.30
CA SER A 478 10.32 3.15 3.35
C SER A 478 8.98 2.51 2.94
N ILE A 479 7.99 2.49 3.85
CA ILE A 479 6.63 2.03 3.52
C ILE A 479 6.04 3.03 2.53
N SER A 480 5.92 4.29 2.91
CA SER A 480 5.34 5.38 2.10
C SER A 480 5.95 5.45 0.70
N LEU A 481 7.27 5.30 0.56
CA LEU A 481 7.95 5.26 -0.74
C LEU A 481 7.55 4.04 -1.58
N ARG A 482 7.41 2.87 -0.97
CA ARG A 482 6.90 1.69 -1.68
C ARG A 482 5.42 1.87 -2.07
N GLN A 483 4.63 2.65 -1.33
CA GLN A 483 3.26 3.00 -1.71
C GLN A 483 3.26 3.91 -2.94
N ALA A 484 4.12 4.93 -2.96
CA ALA A 484 4.30 5.81 -4.10
C ALA A 484 4.73 5.02 -5.36
N ILE A 485 5.76 4.17 -5.26
CA ILE A 485 6.24 3.31 -6.37
C ILE A 485 5.16 2.33 -6.83
N PHE A 486 4.33 1.85 -5.90
CA PHE A 486 3.25 0.94 -6.26
C PHE A 486 2.18 1.64 -7.12
N LEU A 487 1.81 2.87 -6.76
CA LEU A 487 0.82 3.68 -7.47
C LEU A 487 1.38 4.20 -8.81
N ASP A 488 2.65 4.61 -8.82
CA ASP A 488 3.40 5.01 -10.00
C ASP A 488 4.77 4.30 -10.07
N PRO A 489 4.88 3.19 -10.83
CA PRO A 489 6.13 2.45 -10.99
C PRO A 489 7.29 3.25 -11.60
N ASP A 490 7.00 4.37 -12.26
CA ASP A 490 7.97 5.22 -12.93
C ASP A 490 8.33 6.48 -12.10
N PHE A 491 7.86 6.55 -10.85
CA PHE A 491 8.14 7.66 -9.93
C PHE A 491 9.63 7.70 -9.52
N VAL A 492 10.41 8.51 -10.25
CA VAL A 492 11.88 8.55 -10.15
C VAL A 492 12.37 8.88 -8.73
N LEU A 493 11.81 9.90 -8.08
CA LEU A 493 12.29 10.32 -6.76
C LEU A 493 11.97 9.30 -5.66
N ALA A 494 10.87 8.55 -5.78
CA ALA A 494 10.51 7.54 -4.80
C ALA A 494 11.51 6.37 -4.84
N HIS A 495 11.92 5.93 -6.03
CA HIS A 495 13.01 4.96 -6.19
C HIS A 495 14.32 5.51 -5.64
N PHE A 496 14.64 6.78 -5.92
CA PHE A 496 15.87 7.39 -5.41
C PHE A 496 15.92 7.45 -3.88
N SER A 497 14.86 7.95 -3.24
CA SER A 497 14.76 8.07 -1.79
C SER A 497 14.75 6.70 -1.11
N LEU A 498 14.05 5.70 -1.69
CA LEU A 498 14.05 4.34 -1.15
C LEU A 498 15.43 3.70 -1.24
N GLY A 499 16.16 3.96 -2.33
CA GLY A 499 17.55 3.56 -2.50
C GLY A 499 18.47 4.16 -1.42
N ASN A 500 18.25 5.43 -1.06
CA ASN A 500 19.01 6.08 0.00
C ASN A 500 18.73 5.48 1.39
N ILE A 501 17.48 5.19 1.72
CA ILE A 501 17.11 4.52 2.98
C ILE A 501 17.78 3.13 3.06
N HIS A 502 17.69 2.34 1.99
CA HIS A 502 18.36 1.03 1.95
C HIS A 502 19.87 1.15 2.13
N ARG A 503 20.50 2.16 1.50
CA ARG A 503 21.93 2.39 1.65
C ARG A 503 22.32 2.75 3.08
N GLN A 504 21.52 3.58 3.75
CA GLN A 504 21.74 3.96 5.16
C GLN A 504 21.55 2.79 6.11
N SER A 505 20.55 1.93 5.86
CA SER A 505 20.29 0.72 6.65
C SER A 505 21.29 -0.43 6.43
N GLY A 506 22.19 -0.31 5.45
CA GLY A 506 23.19 -1.33 5.11
C GLY A 506 22.74 -2.36 4.06
N ASP A 507 21.51 -2.26 3.56
CA ASP A 507 20.94 -3.12 2.52
C ASP A 507 21.43 -2.74 1.11
N GLN A 508 22.73 -2.86 0.87
CA GLN A 508 23.37 -2.41 -0.37
C GLN A 508 22.76 -3.00 -1.65
N LEU A 509 22.30 -4.26 -1.60
CA LEU A 509 21.65 -4.91 -2.75
C LEU A 509 20.34 -4.22 -3.15
N LEU A 510 19.50 -3.87 -2.17
CA LEU A 510 18.22 -3.19 -2.43
C LEU A 510 18.45 -1.74 -2.86
N ALA A 511 19.41 -1.05 -2.23
CA ALA A 511 19.81 0.29 -2.63
C ALA A 511 20.23 0.34 -4.11
N ARG A 512 21.07 -0.62 -4.52
CA ARG A 512 21.57 -0.75 -5.89
C ARG A 512 20.45 -0.95 -6.91
N ARG A 513 19.46 -1.80 -6.61
CA ARG A 513 18.30 -2.02 -7.48
C ARG A 513 17.48 -0.74 -7.68
N CYS A 514 17.22 -0.01 -6.60
CA CYS A 514 16.46 1.24 -6.66
C CYS A 514 17.19 2.28 -7.54
N PHE A 515 18.50 2.43 -7.35
CA PHE A 515 19.32 3.33 -8.16
C PHE A 515 19.41 2.91 -9.64
N GLN A 516 19.47 1.62 -9.93
CA GLN A 516 19.41 1.14 -11.32
C GLN A 516 18.09 1.48 -11.98
N ARG A 517 16.97 1.31 -11.26
CA ARG A 517 15.66 1.70 -11.75
C ARG A 517 15.60 3.19 -12.09
N VAL A 518 16.19 4.06 -11.26
CA VAL A 518 16.30 5.50 -11.57
C VAL A 518 17.07 5.75 -12.88
N ILE A 519 18.18 5.04 -13.11
CA ILE A 519 18.94 5.17 -14.36
C ILE A 519 18.13 4.70 -15.57
N GLU A 520 17.40 3.59 -15.45
CA GLU A 520 16.52 3.08 -16.52
C GLU A 520 15.45 4.11 -16.89
N LEU A 521 14.75 4.64 -15.88
CA LEU A 521 13.67 5.62 -16.05
C LEU A 521 14.18 6.92 -16.69
N LEU A 522 15.35 7.41 -16.26
CA LEU A 522 15.93 8.63 -16.81
C LEU A 522 16.68 8.40 -18.14
N GLY A 523 16.97 7.15 -18.52
CA GLY A 523 17.78 6.82 -19.70
C GLY A 523 17.18 7.28 -21.02
N THR A 524 15.86 7.44 -21.09
CA THR A 524 15.12 7.95 -22.26
C THR A 524 14.75 9.43 -22.15
N VAL A 525 15.06 10.07 -21.03
CA VAL A 525 14.67 11.45 -20.73
C VAL A 525 15.81 12.41 -21.09
N ASN A 526 15.48 13.55 -21.67
CA ASN A 526 16.49 14.59 -21.95
C ASN A 526 17.06 15.13 -20.62
N GLY A 527 18.38 15.12 -20.48
CA GLY A 527 19.06 15.50 -19.22
C GLY A 527 18.84 16.95 -18.77
N ALA A 528 18.31 17.82 -19.63
CA ALA A 528 17.93 19.20 -19.29
C ALA A 528 16.49 19.33 -18.77
N VAL A 529 15.72 18.25 -18.75
CA VAL A 529 14.36 18.23 -18.20
C VAL A 529 14.44 18.16 -16.68
N GLU A 530 13.69 19.02 -16.01
CA GLU A 530 13.50 18.98 -14.56
C GLU A 530 12.68 17.75 -14.17
N ILE A 531 13.10 17.07 -13.12
CA ILE A 531 12.34 15.95 -12.55
C ILE A 531 11.15 16.53 -11.80
N GLU A 532 9.97 16.00 -12.06
CA GLU A 532 8.78 16.41 -11.35
C GLU A 532 8.92 16.22 -9.83
N ASP A 533 8.36 17.14 -9.04
CA ASP A 533 8.42 17.15 -7.57
C ASP A 533 9.82 17.23 -6.94
N SER A 534 10.84 17.65 -7.71
CA SER A 534 12.25 17.66 -7.28
C SER A 534 12.82 19.04 -6.91
N ASP A 535 11.99 20.09 -6.94
CA ASP A 535 12.36 21.49 -6.71
C ASP A 535 13.58 21.95 -7.54
N GLY A 536 13.54 21.73 -8.86
CA GLY A 536 14.57 22.20 -9.79
C GLY A 536 15.69 21.20 -10.13
N LEU A 537 15.62 19.96 -9.65
CA LEU A 537 16.65 18.95 -9.95
C LEU A 537 16.50 18.44 -11.38
N LEU A 538 17.54 18.62 -12.19
CA LEU A 538 17.55 18.16 -13.57
C LEU A 538 17.80 16.66 -13.66
N ALA A 539 17.17 16.00 -14.64
CA ALA A 539 17.36 14.58 -14.94
C ALA A 539 18.85 14.20 -15.09
N GLY A 540 19.63 15.04 -15.77
CA GLY A 540 21.08 14.82 -15.91
C GLY A 540 21.86 14.93 -14.60
N GLN A 541 21.41 15.80 -13.68
CA GLN A 541 22.02 15.95 -12.35
C GLN A 541 21.73 14.73 -11.49
N LEU A 542 20.47 14.29 -11.39
CA LEU A 542 20.12 13.10 -10.62
C LEU A 542 20.80 11.86 -11.20
N MET A 543 20.84 11.70 -12.52
CA MET A 543 21.54 10.59 -13.16
C MET A 543 23.03 10.57 -12.80
N THR A 544 23.66 11.74 -12.67
CA THR A 544 25.07 11.85 -12.21
C THR A 544 25.22 11.46 -10.76
N ILE A 545 24.31 11.92 -9.88
CA ILE A 545 24.29 11.56 -8.45
C ILE A 545 24.15 10.04 -8.28
N VAL A 546 23.17 9.45 -8.95
CA VAL A 546 22.86 8.02 -8.85
C VAL A 546 24.01 7.16 -9.37
N LYS A 547 24.65 7.56 -10.49
CA LYS A 547 25.86 6.89 -10.98
C LYS A 547 26.99 6.93 -9.96
N SER A 548 27.24 8.09 -9.33
CA SER A 548 28.24 8.21 -8.26
C SER A 548 27.92 7.33 -7.05
N LEU A 549 26.66 7.24 -6.65
CA LEU A 549 26.22 6.37 -5.53
C LEU A 549 26.42 4.89 -5.83
N LEU A 550 26.31 4.48 -7.10
CA LEU A 550 26.58 3.11 -7.55
C LEU A 550 28.09 2.81 -7.64
N GLU A 551 28.90 3.80 -7.96
CA GLU A 551 30.36 3.68 -8.05
C GLU A 551 31.04 3.72 -6.67
N GLY A 552 30.44 4.41 -5.69
CA GLY A 552 30.97 4.63 -4.33
C GLY A 552 30.61 3.58 -3.26
N GLY A 553 29.98 2.47 -3.64
CA GLY A 553 29.48 1.41 -2.74
C GLY A 553 30.50 0.36 -2.30
#